data_AF-A0A357F6M0-F1
#
_entry.id   AF-A0A357F6M0-F1
#
_cell.length_a   1.000
_cell.length_b   1.000
_cell.length_c   1.000
_cell.angle_alpha   90.00
_cell.angle_beta   90.00
_cell.angle_gamma   90.00
#
_symmetry.space_group_name_H-M   'P 1'
#
loop_
_entity.id
_entity.type
_entity.pdbx_description
1 polymer ?
#
loop_
_entity_poly.entity_id
_entity_poly.type
_entity_poly.pdbx_seq_one_letter_code
_entity_poly.pdbx_strand_id
1 'polypeptide(L)'
;LKKFLKSGNSAENDINLVVLEGEVVAEIINYTKNKEVDLIVMSSHGYKGLAYSMKGSITEKVTRYANCPVLCLKNNGQHFI
;
A
#
# COMPACT_ATOMS: atom_id res chain seq x y z
N LEU A 1 6.53 2.66 -10.40
CA LEU A 1 5.22 3.01 -11.00
C LEU A 1 5.19 2.84 -12.52
N LYS A 2 5.91 3.65 -13.32
CA LYS A 2 5.93 3.53 -14.80
C LYS A 2 6.24 2.12 -15.33
N LYS A 3 7.13 1.36 -14.65
CA LYS A 3 7.46 -0.04 -14.99
C LYS A 3 6.30 -1.03 -14.72
N PHE A 4 5.54 -0.81 -13.65
CA PHE A 4 4.37 -1.63 -13.29
C PHE A 4 3.19 -1.36 -14.24
N LEU A 5 2.95 -0.07 -14.56
CA LEU A 5 1.96 0.34 -15.55
C LEU A 5 2.27 -0.19 -16.96
N LYS A 6 3.56 -0.43 -17.28
CA LYS A 6 3.99 -1.05 -18.55
C LYS A 6 3.96 -2.58 -18.55
N SER A 7 4.09 -3.24 -17.38
CA SER A 7 4.11 -4.71 -17.30
C SER A 7 2.73 -5.34 -17.20
N GLY A 8 1.68 -4.55 -16.94
CA GLY A 8 0.29 -4.99 -16.90
C GLY A 8 -0.34 -5.23 -18.26
N ASN A 9 0.39 -5.81 -19.22
CA ASN A 9 -0.13 -6.15 -20.55
C ASN A 9 -0.50 -7.64 -20.65
N SER A 10 -1.19 -8.13 -19.62
CA SER A 10 -1.85 -9.42 -19.58
C SER A 10 -3.29 -9.16 -19.14
N ALA A 11 -4.19 -9.14 -20.12
CA ALA A 11 -5.66 -9.15 -20.03
C ALA A 11 -6.29 -8.26 -18.93
N GLU A 12 -6.85 -7.13 -19.36
CA GLU A 12 -8.05 -6.49 -18.78
C GLU A 12 -8.03 -6.24 -17.26
N ASN A 13 -7.04 -5.49 -16.77
CA ASN A 13 -7.12 -4.89 -15.44
C ASN A 13 -7.37 -3.39 -15.56
N ASP A 14 -8.49 -2.91 -15.05
CA ASP A 14 -8.80 -1.48 -14.96
C ASP A 14 -7.94 -0.84 -13.86
N ILE A 15 -6.85 -0.19 -14.26
CA ILE A 15 -5.89 0.41 -13.34
C ILE A 15 -6.33 1.85 -13.03
N ASN A 16 -6.88 2.03 -11.83
CA ASN A 16 -7.26 3.34 -11.32
C ASN A 16 -6.17 3.93 -10.41
N LEU A 17 -5.48 4.97 -10.90
CA LEU A 17 -4.52 5.73 -10.09
C LEU A 17 -5.24 6.86 -9.35
N VAL A 18 -5.12 6.90 -8.03
CA VAL A 18 -5.76 7.91 -7.18
C VAL A 18 -4.73 8.60 -6.31
N VAL A 19 -4.87 9.93 -6.18
CA VAL A 19 -4.13 10.77 -5.25
C VAL A 19 -5.14 11.41 -4.31
N LEU A 20 -4.91 11.25 -3.00
CA LEU A 20 -5.76 11.80 -1.94
C LEU A 20 -4.92 12.75 -1.09
N GLU A 21 -5.56 13.78 -0.54
CA GLU A 21 -4.95 14.73 0.38
C GLU A 21 -5.59 14.58 1.76
N GLY A 22 -4.79 14.44 2.81
CA GLY A 22 -5.28 14.27 4.17
C GLY A 22 -4.32 13.47 5.06
N GLU A 23 -4.85 12.99 6.19
CA GLU A 23 -4.11 12.07 7.05
C GLU A 23 -4.04 10.69 6.39
N VAL A 24 -2.83 10.17 6.21
CA VAL A 24 -2.55 9.00 5.36
C VAL A 24 -3.37 7.78 5.75
N VAL A 25 -3.46 7.46 7.05
CA VAL A 25 -4.18 6.26 7.49
C VAL A 25 -5.68 6.45 7.27
N ALA A 26 -6.24 7.57 7.71
CA ALA A 26 -7.66 7.87 7.55
C ALA A 26 -8.11 7.83 6.10
N GLU A 27 -7.33 8.42 5.18
CA GLU A 27 -7.67 8.43 3.75
C GLU A 27 -7.60 7.02 3.14
N ILE A 28 -6.62 6.19 3.52
CA ILE A 28 -6.58 4.79 3.06
C ILE A 28 -7.83 4.04 3.53
N ILE A 29 -8.18 4.12 4.82
CA ILE A 29 -9.33 3.40 5.39
C ILE A 29 -10.65 3.87 4.76
N ASN A 30 -10.82 5.19 4.60
CA ASN A 30 -12.02 5.75 3.99
C ASN A 30 -12.15 5.35 2.52
N TYR A 31 -11.05 5.41 1.77
CA TYR A 31 -11.04 5.02 0.36
C TYR A 31 -11.40 3.54 0.18
N THR A 32 -10.77 2.64 0.93
CA THR A 32 -11.01 1.19 0.82
C THR A 32 -12.42 0.81 1.23
N LYS A 33 -13.01 1.54 2.20
CA LYS A 33 -14.42 1.41 2.56
C LYS A 33 -15.36 1.89 1.47
N ASN A 34 -15.14 3.08 0.93
CA ASN A 34 -16.02 3.68 -0.07
C ASN A 34 -15.95 2.99 -1.44
N LYS A 35 -14.83 2.34 -1.74
CA LYS A 35 -14.61 1.58 -2.98
C LYS A 35 -14.81 0.09 -2.84
N GLU A 36 -15.23 -0.39 -1.67
CA GLU A 36 -15.48 -1.80 -1.38
C GLU A 36 -14.28 -2.68 -1.78
N VAL A 37 -13.07 -2.23 -1.43
CA VAL A 37 -11.84 -2.95 -1.77
C VAL A 37 -11.77 -4.27 -1.01
N ASP A 38 -11.56 -5.38 -1.73
CA ASP A 38 -11.48 -6.72 -1.15
C ASP A 38 -10.15 -7.04 -0.47
N LEU A 39 -9.06 -6.37 -0.87
CA LEU A 39 -7.71 -6.63 -0.37
C LEU A 39 -6.82 -5.39 -0.50
N ILE A 40 -6.14 -5.04 0.60
CA ILE A 40 -5.04 -4.06 0.57
C ILE A 40 -3.72 -4.81 0.44
N VAL A 41 -2.92 -4.46 -0.56
CA VAL A 41 -1.53 -4.95 -0.68
C VAL A 41 -0.58 -3.81 -0.41
N MET A 42 0.28 -3.95 0.59
CA MET A 42 1.25 -2.92 0.97
C MET A 42 2.60 -3.50 1.40
N SER A 43 3.66 -2.70 1.27
CA SER A 43 4.98 -3.06 1.76
C SER A 43 5.07 -2.91 3.28
N SER A 44 5.72 -3.86 3.97
CA SER A 44 5.99 -3.76 5.41
C SER A 44 7.02 -2.68 5.77
N HIS A 45 7.80 -2.22 4.79
CA HIS A 45 8.81 -1.18 4.93
C HIS A 45 8.70 -0.18 3.77
N GLY A 46 8.84 1.11 4.07
CA GLY A 46 8.88 2.19 3.06
C GLY A 46 10.28 2.74 2.82
N TYR A 47 10.41 3.73 1.93
CA TYR A 47 11.68 4.34 1.52
C TYR A 47 12.52 4.94 2.67
N LYS A 48 11.88 5.33 3.78
CA LYS A 48 12.56 5.88 4.97
C LYS A 48 12.94 4.84 6.03
N GLY A 49 12.59 3.57 5.83
CA GLY A 49 13.11 2.34 6.45
C GLY A 49 13.25 2.25 7.98
N LEU A 50 14.00 3.15 8.60
CA LEU A 50 14.53 3.01 9.95
C LEU A 50 14.61 4.34 10.74
N ALA A 51 14.58 5.52 10.09
CA ALA A 51 14.90 6.78 10.76
C ALA A 51 13.79 7.36 11.66
N TYR A 52 12.56 6.83 11.60
CA TYR A 52 11.39 7.46 12.24
C TYR A 52 10.37 6.49 12.88
N SER A 53 10.71 5.22 13.13
CA SER A 53 9.77 4.19 13.64
C SER A 53 9.35 4.34 15.11
N MET A 54 9.37 5.56 15.69
CA MET A 54 9.07 5.76 17.12
C MET A 54 7.58 5.92 17.47
N LYS A 55 6.63 5.85 16.51
CA LYS A 55 5.17 6.00 16.78
C LYS A 55 4.23 5.02 16.04
N GLY A 56 4.73 3.84 15.70
CA GLY A 56 4.00 2.83 14.91
C GLY A 56 3.96 3.20 13.43
N SER A 57 4.14 2.20 12.56
CA SER A 57 4.25 2.43 11.11
C SER A 57 2.87 2.67 10.47
N ILE A 58 2.84 3.30 9.29
CA ILE A 58 1.59 3.40 8.50
C ILE A 58 1.03 2.02 8.23
N THR A 59 1.89 1.05 7.86
CA THR A 59 1.48 -0.33 7.61
C THR A 59 0.83 -0.98 8.84
N GLU A 60 1.38 -0.76 10.04
CA GLU A 60 0.78 -1.25 11.28
C GLU A 60 -0.60 -0.64 11.51
N LYS A 61 -0.74 0.67 11.36
CA LYS A 61 -2.01 1.37 11.56
C LYS A 61 -3.07 0.92 10.55
N VAL A 62 -2.70 0.83 9.27
CA VAL A 62 -3.60 0.31 8.23
C VAL A 62 -4.02 -1.13 8.54
N THR A 63 -3.07 -2.01 8.91
CA THR A 63 -3.38 -3.40 9.27
C THR A 63 -4.35 -3.48 10.45
N ARG A 64 -4.24 -2.55 11.41
CA ARG A 64 -5.10 -2.50 12.60
C ARG A 64 -6.52 -1.98 12.32
N TYR A 65 -6.67 -1.04 11.38
CA TYR A 65 -7.94 -0.33 11.16
C TYR A 65 -8.63 -0.66 9.83
N ALA A 66 -8.00 -1.46 8.96
CA ALA A 66 -8.57 -1.86 7.68
C ALA A 66 -9.91 -2.60 7.82
N ASN A 67 -10.81 -2.30 6.89
CA ASN A 67 -12.10 -2.95 6.75
C ASN A 67 -12.04 -4.24 5.90
N CYS A 68 -10.86 -4.58 5.37
CA CYS A 68 -10.60 -5.75 4.53
C CYS A 68 -9.23 -6.35 4.89
N PRO A 69 -8.93 -7.59 4.46
CA PRO A 69 -7.62 -8.20 4.65
C PRO A 69 -6.47 -7.31 4.14
N VAL A 70 -5.34 -7.38 4.83
CA VAL A 70 -4.11 -6.65 4.46
C VAL A 70 -2.98 -7.65 4.22
N LEU A 71 -2.49 -7.70 2.98
CA LEU A 71 -1.30 -8.47 2.62
C LEU A 71 -0.05 -7.58 2.72
N CYS A 72 0.76 -7.85 3.73
CA CYS A 72 2.03 -7.16 3.94
C CYS A 72 3.18 -7.90 3.24
N LEU A 73 3.75 -7.29 2.20
CA LEU A 73 4.92 -7.82 1.52
C LEU A 73 6.19 -7.46 2.30
N LYS A 74 6.97 -8.48 2.68
CA LYS A 74 8.30 -8.30 3.25
C LYS A 74 9.32 -8.18 2.12
N ASN A 75 10.00 -7.03 2.05
CA ASN A 75 11.15 -6.91 1.16
C ASN A 75 12.34 -7.65 1.81
N ASN A 76 12.59 -8.88 1.39
CA ASN A 76 13.84 -9.56 1.72
C ASN A 76 14.90 -8.90 0.83
N GLY A 77 15.79 -8.08 1.39
CA GLY A 77 16.71 -7.19 0.67
C GLY A 77 17.68 -7.86 -0.31
N GLN A 78 17.17 -8.54 -1.33
CA GLN A 78 17.92 -8.96 -2.50
C GLN A 78 18.15 -7.71 -3.34
N HIS A 79 19.25 -7.05 -2.97
CA HIS A 79 19.96 -6.13 -3.82
C HIS A 79 20.38 -6.93 -5.06
N PHE A 80 19.56 -6.88 -6.12
CA PHE A 80 20.06 -7.23 -7.45
C PHE A 80 20.97 -6.09 -7.87
N ILE A 81 22.26 -6.24 -7.54
CA ILE A 81 23.35 -5.59 -8.26
C ILE A 81 23.37 -6.06 -9.71
#